data_AF-A0A958G5D2-F1
#
_entry.id   AF-A0A958G5D2-F1
#
_cell.length_a   1.000
_cell.length_b   1.000
_cell.length_c   1.000
_cell.angle_alpha   90.00
_cell.angle_beta   90.00
_cell.angle_gamma   90.00
#
_symmetry.space_group_name_H-M   'P 1'
#
loop_
_entity.id
_entity.type
_entity.pdbx_description
1 polymer ?
#
loop_
_entity_poly.entity_id
_entity_poly.type
_entity_poly.pdbx_seq_one_letter_code
_entity_poly.pdbx_strand_id
1 'polypeptide(L)'
;YKGILGGKASGVFNGKIFVRQDAQKTNAYQNNKALLLSDDATINSKPQLEIFADDVKCSHGATVGQLDDEALFYLQARGIPKAKAQAMLQYAFASDVFNYIPLESVREKIDQLVHERFDNI
;
A
#
# COMPACT_ATOMS: atom_id res chain seq x y z
N TYR A 1 0.67 0.98 -5.76
CA TYR A 1 0.30 -0.33 -5.19
C TYR A 1 0.50 -0.27 -3.68
N LYS A 2 -0.43 -0.87 -2.91
CA LYS A 2 -0.27 -1.08 -1.47
C LYS A 2 -0.56 -2.53 -1.12
N GLY A 3 0.25 -3.16 -0.27
CA GLY A 3 0.06 -4.52 0.22
C GLY A 3 -0.02 -4.57 1.74
N ILE A 4 -0.90 -5.41 2.29
CA ILE A 4 -0.97 -5.72 3.72
C ILE A 4 -0.90 -7.25 3.84
N LEU A 5 0.07 -7.77 4.59
CA LEU A 5 0.38 -9.20 4.66
C LEU A 5 0.46 -9.64 6.11
N GLY A 6 -0.27 -10.69 6.49
CA GLY A 6 -0.27 -11.26 7.83
C GLY A 6 -0.09 -12.78 7.84
N GLY A 7 0.11 -13.33 9.04
CA GLY A 7 0.46 -14.74 9.23
C GLY A 7 1.74 -15.13 8.48
N LYS A 8 1.66 -16.17 7.65
CA LYS A 8 2.77 -16.69 6.83
C LYS A 8 2.64 -16.28 5.36
N ALA A 9 1.92 -15.19 5.07
CA ALA A 9 1.67 -14.76 3.70
C ALA A 9 2.97 -14.35 3.00
N SER A 10 3.07 -14.67 1.71
CA SER A 10 4.15 -14.20 0.85
C SER A 10 3.58 -13.39 -0.32
N GLY A 11 4.09 -12.18 -0.51
CA GLY A 11 3.70 -11.29 -1.59
C GLY A 11 4.83 -11.05 -2.59
N VAL A 12 4.47 -10.79 -3.83
CA VAL A 12 5.39 -10.37 -4.87
C VAL A 12 4.83 -9.14 -5.57
N PHE A 13 5.62 -8.08 -5.64
CA PHE A 13 5.36 -6.93 -6.50
C PHE A 13 6.45 -6.87 -7.58
N ASN A 14 6.05 -6.96 -8.84
CA ASN A 14 6.93 -6.73 -9.98
C ASN A 14 6.27 -5.71 -10.90
N GLY A 15 6.94 -4.59 -11.15
CA GLY A 15 6.41 -3.57 -12.03
C GLY A 15 7.53 -2.89 -12.79
N LYS A 16 7.30 -2.68 -14.08
CA LYS A 16 8.27 -2.12 -15.02
C LYS A 16 7.66 -0.93 -15.73
N ILE A 17 8.35 0.21 -15.68
CA ILE A 17 8.07 1.35 -16.56
C ILE A 17 9.06 1.30 -17.71
N PHE A 18 8.54 1.32 -18.94
CA PHE A 18 9.33 1.33 -20.16
C PHE A 18 9.04 2.60 -20.95
N VAL A 19 10.04 3.46 -21.12
CA VAL A 19 9.93 4.74 -21.84
C VAL A 19 10.69 4.63 -23.15
N ARG A 20 9.96 4.66 -24.26
CA ARG A 20 10.52 4.58 -25.62
C ARG A 20 11.32 5.85 -25.95
N GLN A 21 12.24 5.75 -26.91
CA GLN A 21 13.11 6.85 -27.33
C GLN A 21 12.33 8.11 -27.77
N ASP A 22 11.19 7.92 -28.45
CA ASP A 22 10.36 9.04 -28.91
C ASP A 22 9.41 9.60 -27.82
N ALA A 23 9.36 8.97 -26.64
CA ALA A 23 8.46 9.34 -25.55
C ALA A 23 9.06 10.44 -24.64
N GLN A 24 9.55 11.49 -25.28
CA GLN A 24 10.02 12.71 -24.60
C GLN A 24 8.87 13.33 -23.79
N LYS A 25 9.22 14.09 -22.75
CA LYS A 25 8.31 14.70 -21.78
C LYS A 25 7.49 13.72 -20.93
N THR A 26 7.78 12.43 -20.98
CA THR A 26 7.13 11.43 -20.10
C THR A 26 7.30 11.80 -18.64
N ASN A 27 6.18 11.83 -17.90
CA ASN A 27 6.16 11.96 -16.44
C ASN A 27 5.54 10.70 -15.82
N ALA A 28 6.36 9.86 -15.22
CA ALA A 28 5.94 8.57 -14.69
C ALA A 28 6.43 8.37 -13.25
N TYR A 29 5.55 7.84 -12.41
CA TYR A 29 5.87 7.55 -11.02
C TYR A 29 5.29 6.19 -10.61
N GLN A 30 6.11 5.38 -9.95
CA GLN A 30 5.70 4.09 -9.40
C GLN A 30 5.90 4.09 -7.87
N ASN A 31 4.82 3.91 -7.11
CA ASN A 31 4.90 3.75 -5.66
C ASN A 31 4.41 2.38 -5.22
N ASN A 32 5.23 1.68 -4.46
CA ASN A 32 4.91 0.43 -3.81
C ASN A 32 5.11 0.58 -2.30
N LYS A 33 4.05 0.37 -1.52
CA LYS A 33 4.13 0.34 -0.06
C LYS A 33 3.60 -0.99 0.44
N ALA A 34 4.29 -1.63 1.37
CA ALA A 34 3.83 -2.87 1.98
C ALA A 34 3.91 -2.82 3.50
N LEU A 35 2.89 -3.37 4.13
CA LEU A 35 2.77 -3.52 5.57
C LEU A 35 2.83 -5.00 5.92
N LEU A 36 3.79 -5.39 6.75
CA LEU A 36 3.88 -6.73 7.32
C LEU A 36 3.27 -6.70 8.71
N LEU A 37 2.27 -7.55 8.95
CA LEU A 37 1.53 -7.64 10.22
C LEU A 37 2.10 -8.71 11.16
N SER A 38 3.05 -9.52 10.67
CA SER A 38 3.65 -10.63 11.39
C SER A 38 5.07 -10.89 10.91
N ASP A 39 5.89 -11.47 11.78
CA ASP A 39 7.31 -11.74 11.49
C ASP A 39 7.52 -12.80 10.40
N ASP A 40 6.56 -13.71 10.23
CA ASP A 40 6.59 -14.74 9.19
C ASP A 40 6.08 -14.25 7.82
N ALA A 41 5.53 -13.03 7.74
CA ALA A 41 5.05 -12.49 6.48
C ALA A 41 6.22 -11.94 5.65
N THR A 42 6.21 -12.21 4.35
CA THR A 42 7.30 -11.80 3.45
C THR A 42 6.77 -11.07 2.23
N ILE A 43 7.54 -10.10 1.72
CA ILE A 43 7.25 -9.49 0.43
C ILE A 43 8.52 -9.26 -0.38
N ASN A 44 8.49 -9.65 -1.65
CA ASN A 44 9.55 -9.38 -2.61
C ASN A 44 9.09 -8.29 -3.59
N SER A 45 9.82 -7.19 -3.64
CA SER A 45 9.45 -6.02 -4.44
C SER A 45 10.52 -5.69 -5.46
N LYS A 46 10.15 -5.71 -6.75
CA LYS A 46 11.02 -5.42 -7.89
C LYS A 46 10.38 -4.35 -8.79
N PRO A 47 10.49 -3.06 -8.43
CA PRO A 47 10.21 -1.97 -9.35
C PRO A 47 11.38 -1.78 -10.33
N GLN A 48 11.09 -1.52 -11.61
CA GLN A 48 12.09 -1.40 -12.67
C GLN A 48 11.78 -0.20 -13.58
N LEU A 49 12.82 0.51 -14.00
CA LEU A 49 12.76 1.56 -15.00
C LEU A 49 13.67 1.19 -16.18
N GLU A 50 13.14 1.23 -17.40
CA GLU A 50 13.90 1.17 -18.65
C GLU A 50 13.55 2.40 -19.47
N ILE A 51 14.48 3.35 -19.56
CA ILE A 51 14.24 4.69 -20.10
C ILE A 51 15.21 4.93 -21.25
N PHE A 52 14.66 5.20 -22.43
CA PHE A 52 15.42 5.49 -23.66
C PHE A 52 15.23 6.94 -24.15
N ALA A 53 14.58 7.80 -23.35
CA ALA A 53 14.34 9.20 -23.64
C ALA A 53 14.99 10.09 -22.57
N ASP A 54 15.60 11.21 -22.98
CA ASP A 54 16.39 12.07 -22.09
C ASP A 54 15.53 13.11 -21.36
N ASP A 55 14.54 13.69 -22.03
CA ASP A 55 13.73 14.79 -21.50
C ASP A 55 12.51 14.24 -20.75
N VAL A 56 12.72 13.50 -19.67
CA VAL A 56 11.66 12.82 -18.91
C VAL A 56 11.79 13.02 -17.41
N LYS A 57 10.69 12.77 -16.68
CA LYS A 57 10.66 12.70 -15.22
C LYS A 57 10.13 11.33 -14.83
N CYS A 58 11.00 10.44 -14.42
CA CYS A 58 10.62 9.09 -14.03
C CYS A 58 11.20 8.77 -12.66
N SER A 59 10.38 8.23 -11.76
CA SER A 59 10.85 7.74 -10.46
C SER A 59 10.05 6.55 -9.98
N HIS A 60 10.67 5.76 -9.10
CA HIS A 60 10.02 4.65 -8.43
C HIS A 60 10.42 4.63 -6.96
N GLY A 61 9.51 4.16 -6.11
CA GLY A 61 9.71 4.00 -4.68
C GLY A 61 9.10 2.69 -4.21
N ALA A 62 9.82 2.00 -3.33
CA ALA A 62 9.32 0.83 -2.62
C ALA A 62 9.62 0.98 -1.13
N THR A 63 8.60 0.84 -0.29
CA THR A 63 8.72 0.87 1.17
C THR A 63 8.07 -0.37 1.76
N VAL A 64 8.76 -1.03 2.67
CA VAL A 64 8.23 -2.14 3.47
C VAL A 64 8.38 -1.75 4.93
N GLY A 65 7.34 -1.96 5.73
CA GLY A 65 7.35 -1.65 7.15
C GLY A 65 6.30 -2.43 7.92
N GLN A 66 6.25 -2.18 9.22
CA GLN A 66 5.26 -2.73 10.14
C GLN A 66 4.34 -1.62 10.63
N LEU A 67 3.32 -1.97 11.42
CA LEU A 67 2.49 -0.97 12.08
C LEU A 67 3.35 -0.10 13.01
N ASP A 68 3.01 1.17 13.10
CA ASP A 68 3.66 2.09 14.03
C ASP A 68 3.22 1.74 15.46
N ASP A 69 4.17 1.21 16.23
CA ASP A 69 3.94 0.78 17.61
C ASP A 69 3.58 1.95 18.53
N GLU A 70 4.08 3.15 18.27
CA GLU A 70 3.75 4.34 19.06
C GLU A 70 2.31 4.78 18.77
N ALA A 71 1.91 4.79 17.50
CA ALA A 71 0.52 5.06 17.11
C ALA A 71 -0.45 4.00 17.66
N LEU A 72 -0.05 2.72 17.61
CA LEU A 72 -0.83 1.62 18.16
C LEU A 72 -1.00 1.77 19.67
N PHE A 73 0.10 2.02 20.39
CA PHE A 73 0.09 2.26 21.83
C PHE A 73 -0.78 3.46 22.20
N TYR A 74 -0.68 4.56 21.45
CA TYR A 74 -1.46 5.78 21.67
C TYR A 74 -2.97 5.58 21.51
N LEU A 75 -3.40 4.74 20.56
CA LEU A 75 -4.80 4.33 20.41
C LEU A 75 -5.25 3.46 21.57
N GLN A 76 -4.43 2.48 21.97
CA GLN A 76 -4.73 1.61 23.11
C GLN A 76 -4.84 2.37 24.43
N ALA A 77 -3.98 3.37 24.66
CA ALA A 77 -4.02 4.23 25.84
C ALA A 77 -5.32 5.03 25.96
N ARG A 78 -6.07 5.20 24.86
CA ARG A 78 -7.42 5.80 24.85
C ARG A 78 -8.55 4.79 25.03
N GLY A 79 -8.23 3.56 25.41
CA GLY A 79 -9.21 2.50 25.63
C GLY A 79 -9.66 1.78 24.36
N ILE A 80 -8.99 2.01 23.21
CA ILE A 80 -9.31 1.27 21.98
C ILE A 80 -8.69 -0.13 22.07
N PRO A 81 -9.48 -1.21 21.91
CA PRO A 81 -8.93 -2.57 21.93
C PRO A 81 -7.85 -2.76 20.86
N LYS A 82 -6.81 -3.55 21.16
CA LYS A 82 -5.66 -3.77 20.27
C LYS A 82 -6.07 -4.11 18.83
N ALA A 83 -6.96 -5.09 18.67
CA ALA A 83 -7.45 -5.52 17.36
C ALA A 83 -8.09 -4.36 16.56
N LYS A 84 -8.94 -3.57 17.24
CA LYS A 84 -9.58 -2.41 16.63
C LYS A 84 -8.56 -1.32 16.28
N ALA A 85 -7.57 -1.08 17.14
CA ALA A 85 -6.51 -0.12 16.86
C ALA A 85 -5.65 -0.55 15.65
N GLN A 86 -5.31 -1.84 15.54
CA GLN A 86 -4.63 -2.39 14.36
C GLN A 86 -5.48 -2.25 13.10
N ALA A 87 -6.77 -2.55 13.15
CA ALA A 87 -7.69 -2.38 12.02
C ALA A 87 -7.79 -0.92 11.58
N MET A 88 -7.82 0.03 12.52
CA MET A 88 -7.81 1.47 12.22
C MET A 88 -6.53 1.90 11.48
N LEU A 89 -5.36 1.42 11.92
CA LEU A 89 -4.09 1.75 11.27
C LEU A 89 -3.97 1.08 9.88
N GLN A 90 -4.43 -0.16 9.74
CA GLN A 90 -4.51 -0.86 8.45
C GLN A 90 -5.45 -0.13 7.46
N TYR A 91 -6.61 0.32 7.94
CA TYR A 91 -7.55 1.13 7.17
C TYR A 91 -6.93 2.45 6.72
N ALA A 92 -6.30 3.18 7.65
CA ALA A 92 -5.60 4.42 7.33
C ALA A 92 -4.49 4.20 6.28
N PHE A 93 -3.78 3.08 6.35
CA PHE A 93 -2.81 2.71 5.33
C PHE A 93 -3.47 2.41 3.96
N ALA A 94 -4.61 1.73 3.92
CA ALA A 94 -5.26 1.35 2.67
C ALA A 94 -6.07 2.48 2.00
N SER A 95 -6.57 3.45 2.78
CA SER A 95 -7.59 4.41 2.35
C SER A 95 -7.21 5.26 1.15
N ASP A 96 -5.94 5.67 1.04
CA ASP A 96 -5.46 6.41 -0.12
C ASP A 96 -5.77 5.71 -1.44
N VAL A 97 -5.86 4.37 -1.48
CA VAL A 97 -6.10 3.61 -2.72
C VAL A 97 -7.54 3.75 -3.20
N PHE A 98 -8.52 3.58 -2.30
CA PHE A 98 -9.93 3.60 -2.68
C PHE A 98 -10.56 4.99 -2.61
N ASN A 99 -9.90 5.97 -1.98
CA ASN A 99 -10.28 7.38 -2.05
C ASN A 99 -10.25 7.95 -3.49
N TYR A 100 -9.47 7.35 -4.39
CA TYR A 100 -9.44 7.73 -5.82
C TYR A 100 -10.67 7.28 -6.61
N ILE A 101 -11.52 6.41 -6.06
CA ILE A 101 -12.70 5.90 -6.76
C ILE A 101 -13.74 7.01 -6.82
N PRO A 102 -14.15 7.49 -8.00
CA PRO A 102 -15.02 8.65 -8.12
C PRO A 102 -16.48 8.33 -7.79
N LEU A 103 -16.90 7.08 -8.02
CA LEU A 103 -18.27 6.66 -7.79
C LEU A 103 -18.48 6.27 -6.33
N GLU A 104 -19.29 7.06 -5.64
CA GLU A 104 -19.56 6.91 -4.20
C GLU A 104 -20.08 5.52 -3.83
N SER A 105 -21.05 4.98 -4.57
CA SER A 105 -21.61 3.65 -4.30
C SER A 105 -20.58 2.52 -4.37
N VAL A 106 -19.56 2.65 -5.22
CA VAL A 106 -18.45 1.69 -5.31
C VAL A 106 -17.49 1.89 -4.13
N ARG A 107 -17.20 3.14 -3.76
CA ARG A 107 -16.37 3.46 -2.60
C ARG A 107 -16.99 2.91 -1.31
N GLU A 108 -18.27 3.18 -1.07
CA GLU A 108 -19.01 2.66 0.09
C GLU A 108 -18.97 1.13 0.14
N LYS A 109 -19.15 0.47 -1.02
CA LYS A 109 -19.09 -0.99 -1.07
C LYS A 109 -17.70 -1.52 -0.74
N ILE A 110 -16.65 -0.87 -1.21
CA ILE A 110 -15.27 -1.23 -0.89
C ILE A 110 -14.97 -0.95 0.57
N ASP A 111 -15.41 0.18 1.13
CA ASP A 111 -15.23 0.51 2.55
C ASP A 111 -15.83 -0.57 3.44
N GLN A 112 -17.04 -1.05 3.13
CA GLN A 112 -17.65 -2.18 3.84
C GLN A 112 -16.78 -3.44 3.77
N LEU A 113 -16.36 -3.84 2.56
CA LEU A 113 -15.55 -5.04 2.36
C LEU A 113 -14.19 -4.96 3.07
N VAL A 114 -13.59 -3.77 3.11
CA VAL A 114 -12.30 -3.51 3.77
C VAL A 114 -12.46 -3.60 5.28
N HIS A 115 -13.50 -3.01 5.86
CA HIS A 115 -13.80 -3.14 7.30
C HIS A 115 -14.05 -4.59 7.69
N GLU A 116 -14.91 -5.29 6.94
CA GLU A 116 -15.17 -6.72 7.15
C GLU A 116 -13.87 -7.54 7.06
N ARG A 117 -12.96 -7.21 6.14
CA ARG A 117 -11.69 -7.91 6.00
C ARG A 117 -10.77 -7.67 7.20
N PHE A 118 -10.65 -6.44 7.69
CA PHE A 118 -9.73 -6.09 8.76
C PHE A 118 -10.22 -6.44 10.15
N ASP A 119 -11.54 -6.54 10.35
CA ASP A 119 -12.12 -7.05 11.60
C ASP A 119 -11.93 -8.58 11.75
N ASN A 120 -11.64 -9.27 10.64
CA ASN A 120 -11.50 -10.73 10.56
C ASN A 120 -10.04 -11.24 10.41
N ILE A 121 -9.04 -10.36 10.53
CA ILE A 121 -7.60 -10.69 10.50
C ILE A 121 -7.00 -10.45 11.87
#